data_AF-A0A452XIC3-F1
#
_entry.id   AF-A0A452XIC3-F1
#
_cell.length_a   1.000
_cell.length_b   1.000
_cell.length_c   1.000
_cell.angle_alpha   90.00
_cell.angle_beta   90.00
_cell.angle_gamma   90.00
#
_symmetry.space_group_name_H-M   'P 1'
#
loop_
_entity.id
_entity.type
_entity.pdbx_description
1 polymer ?
#
loop_
_entity_poly.entity_id
_entity_poly.type
_entity_poly.pdbx_seq_one_letter_code
_entity_poly.pdbx_strand_id
1 'polypeptide(L)' 'MKKIFGAKKSQDPPPSIQDATDRIYKRGDTVDEKIKKLDAELARYKEQIKKTRPGPAQEAVKARAMRILKQRKMY' A
#
# COMPACT_ATOMS: atom_id res chain seq x y z
N MET A 1 10.66 43.28 0.22
CA MET A 1 10.79 42.08 -0.65
C MET A 1 11.93 41.21 -0.16
N LYS A 2 11.64 40.02 0.40
CA LYS A 2 12.68 39.01 0.68
C LYS A 2 12.94 38.25 -0.63
N LYS A 3 14.21 38.16 -1.05
CA LYS A 3 14.62 37.48 -2.28
C LYS A 3 14.22 35.99 -2.19
N ILE A 4 13.26 35.59 -3.03
CA ILE A 4 12.73 34.22 -3.11
C ILE A 4 13.66 33.22 -3.83
N PHE A 5 14.80 33.70 -4.36
CA PHE A 5 15.84 32.86 -4.93
C PHE A 5 17.19 33.19 -4.27
N GLY A 6 17.84 32.16 -3.70
CA GLY A 6 19.18 32.27 -3.11
C GLY A 6 19.25 32.34 -1.58
N ALA A 7 18.16 32.12 -0.84
CA ALA A 7 18.26 31.87 0.60
C ALA A 7 19.01 30.55 0.83
N LYS A 8 20.10 30.57 1.61
CA LYS A 8 20.77 29.35 2.09
C LYS A 8 19.69 28.43 2.67
N LYS A 9 19.57 27.21 2.15
CA LYS A 9 18.84 26.14 2.84
C LYS A 9 19.35 26.13 4.28
N SER A 10 18.44 26.19 5.25
CA SER A 10 18.72 25.80 6.62
C SER A 10 19.61 24.55 6.58
N GLN A 11 20.75 24.58 7.28
CA GLN A 11 21.57 23.39 7.49
C GLN A 11 20.78 22.44 8.39
N ASP A 12 19.79 21.78 7.80
CA ASP A 12 19.28 20.54 8.35
C ASP A 12 20.48 19.57 8.34
N PRO A 13 20.69 18.80 9.43
CA PRO A 13 21.82 17.88 9.51
C PRO A 13 21.86 17.00 8.26
N PRO A 14 23.06 16.71 7.72
CA PRO A 14 23.18 15.85 6.55
C PRO A 14 22.42 14.54 6.82
N PRO A 15 21.59 14.07 5.88
CA PRO A 15 20.77 12.88 6.08
C PRO A 15 21.68 11.74 6.53
N SER A 16 21.47 11.29 7.76
CA SER A 16 22.34 10.31 8.39
C SER A 16 22.07 8.92 7.82
N ILE A 17 23.06 8.02 7.94
CA ILE A 17 22.86 6.61 7.61
C ILE A 17 21.70 6.01 8.44
N GLN A 18 21.54 6.49 9.68
CA GLN A 18 20.39 6.18 10.54
C GLN A 18 19.07 6.65 9.92
N ASP A 19 18.96 7.87 9.39
CA ASP A 19 17.73 8.34 8.73
C ASP A 19 17.38 7.52 7.48
N ALA A 20 18.40 7.09 6.73
CA ALA A 20 18.21 6.21 5.58
C ALA A 20 17.70 4.83 6.03
N THR A 21 18.28 4.29 7.10
CA THR A 21 17.91 3.02 7.71
C THR A 21 16.47 3.06 8.25
N ASP A 22 16.10 4.10 8.97
CA ASP A 22 14.75 4.31 9.50
C ASP A 22 13.71 4.45 8.39
N ARG A 23 14.05 5.09 7.28
CA ARG A 23 13.17 5.16 6.09
C ARG A 23 13.01 3.80 5.43
N ILE A 24 14.04 2.96 5.42
CA ILE A 24 13.98 1.60 4.88
C ILE A 24 13.09 0.73 5.77
N TYR A 25 13.28 0.76 7.10
CA TYR A 25 12.43 0.02 8.05
C TYR A 25 10.96 0.47 7.96
N LYS A 26 10.69 1.78 7.98
CA LYS A 26 9.33 2.31 7.80
C LYS A 26 8.71 1.85 6.49
N ARG A 27 9.48 1.74 5.40
CA ARG A 27 8.96 1.22 4.12
C ARG A 27 8.70 -0.28 4.19
N GLY A 28 9.60 -1.07 4.76
CA GLY A 28 9.44 -2.52 4.94
C GLY A 28 8.19 -2.86 5.75
N ASP A 29 8.04 -2.25 6.92
CA ASP A 29 6.88 -2.45 7.79
C ASP A 29 5.57 -2.07 7.08
N THR A 30 5.59 -1.01 6.28
CA THR A 30 4.38 -0.61 5.52
C THR A 30 4.00 -1.58 4.40
N VAL A 31 4.94 -2.35 3.86
CA VAL A 31 4.64 -3.35 2.81
C VAL A 31 4.00 -4.57 3.43
N ASP A 32 4.55 -5.08 4.53
CA ASP A 32 3.98 -6.23 5.25
C ASP A 32 2.58 -5.92 5.79
N GLU A 33 2.36 -4.73 6.34
CA GLU A 33 1.03 -4.28 6.74
C GLU A 33 0.05 -4.18 5.56
N LYS A 34 0.51 -3.72 4.39
CA LYS A 34 -0.31 -3.67 3.17
C LYS A 34 -0.67 -5.07 2.69
N ILE A 35 0.28 -6.00 2.66
CA ILE A 35 0.03 -7.39 2.27
C ILE A 35 -0.99 -8.03 3.22
N LYS A 36 -0.83 -7.84 4.55
CA LYS A 36 -1.79 -8.33 5.55
C LYS A 36 -3.20 -7.78 5.34
N LYS A 37 -3.33 -6.48 5.01
CA LYS A 37 -4.64 -5.86 4.70
C LYS A 37 -5.25 -6.46 3.43
N LEU A 38 -4.46 -6.63 2.37
CA LEU A 38 -4.91 -7.25 1.11
C LEU A 38 -5.35 -8.71 1.33
N ASP A 39 -4.64 -9.47 2.16
CA ASP A 39 -5.01 -10.84 2.53
C ASP A 39 -6.33 -10.91 3.29
N ALA A 40 -6.55 -9.99 4.24
CA ALA A 40 -7.81 -9.88 4.97
C ALA A 40 -8.99 -9.54 4.03
N GLU A 41 -8.78 -8.66 3.05
CA GLU A 41 -9.80 -8.35 2.03
C GLU A 41 -10.09 -9.55 1.11
N LEU A 42 -9.07 -10.28 0.67
CA LEU A 42 -9.25 -11.49 -0.13
C LEU A 42 -10.03 -12.57 0.62
N ALA A 43 -9.80 -12.73 1.92
CA ALA A 43 -10.57 -13.65 2.76
C ALA A 43 -12.07 -13.28 2.79
N ARG A 44 -12.39 -11.99 2.94
CA ARG A 44 -13.79 -11.49 2.89
C ARG A 44 -14.43 -11.76 1.53
N TYR A 45 -13.72 -11.49 0.43
CA TYR A 45 -14.24 -11.77 -0.91
C TYR A 45 -14.46 -13.27 -1.14
N LYS A 46 -13.59 -14.13 -0.61
CA LYS A 46 -13.76 -15.59 -0.69
C LYS A 46 -15.06 -16.05 0.00
N GLU A 47 -15.35 -15.54 1.19
CA GLU A 47 -16.60 -15.82 1.88
C GLU A 47 -17.82 -15.29 1.12
N GLN A 48 -17.71 -14.07 0.58
CA GLN A 48 -18.78 -13.44 -0.19
C GLN A 48 -19.10 -14.25 -1.46
N ILE A 49 -18.08 -14.72 -2.18
CA ILE A 49 -18.26 -15.58 -3.37
C ILE A 49 -18.93 -16.90 -3.00
N LYS A 50 -18.58 -17.50 -1.84
CA LYS A 50 -19.18 -18.75 -1.35
C LYS A 50 -20.67 -18.57 -1.01
N LYS A 51 -21.04 -17.42 -0.46
CA LYS A 51 -22.44 -17.10 -0.07
C LYS A 51 -23.28 -16.61 -1.25
N THR A 52 -22.66 -16.10 -2.32
CA THR A 52 -23.38 -15.54 -3.47
C THR A 52 -23.72 -16.63 -4.49
N ARG A 53 -24.98 -16.69 -4.93
CA ARG A 53 -25.43 -17.60 -5.99
C ARG A 53 -24.71 -17.28 -7.32
N PRO A 54 -24.38 -18.28 -8.15
CA PRO A 54 -23.80 -18.04 -9.47
C PRO A 54 -24.69 -17.12 -10.31
N GLY A 55 -24.10 -16.03 -10.80
CA GLY A 55 -24.77 -14.98 -11.55
C GLY A 55 -23.97 -13.67 -11.60
N PRO A 56 -24.53 -12.60 -12.19
CA PRO A 56 -23.82 -11.32 -12.42
C PRO A 56 -23.24 -10.70 -11.13
N ALA A 57 -23.94 -10.87 -10.00
CA ALA A 57 -23.45 -10.41 -8.70
C ALA A 57 -22.17 -11.14 -8.26
N GLN A 58 -22.08 -12.45 -8.50
CA GLN A 58 -20.89 -13.23 -8.15
C GLN A 58 -19.70 -12.87 -9.07
N GLU A 59 -19.96 -12.62 -10.35
CA GLU A 59 -18.93 -12.19 -11.30
C GLU A 59 -18.36 -10.82 -10.95
N ALA A 60 -19.21 -9.87 -10.52
CA ALA A 60 -18.75 -8.56 -10.06
C ALA A 60 -17.83 -8.67 -8.83
N VAL A 61 -18.17 -9.55 -7.88
CA VAL A 61 -17.32 -9.81 -6.70
C VAL A 61 -16.01 -10.49 -7.10
N LYS A 62 -16.04 -11.47 -8.01
CA LYS A 62 -14.83 -12.10 -8.57
C LYS A 62 -13.93 -11.08 -9.27
N ALA A 63 -14.48 -10.17 -10.08
CA ALA A 63 -13.71 -9.13 -10.76
C ALA A 63 -13.02 -8.19 -9.77
N ARG A 64 -13.68 -7.83 -8.66
CA ARG A 64 -13.07 -7.04 -7.58
C ARG A 64 -11.96 -7.82 -6.87
N ALA A 65 -12.21 -9.09 -6.52
CA ALA A 65 -11.20 -9.95 -5.90
C ALA A 65 -9.95 -10.12 -6.79
N MET A 66 -10.13 -10.25 -8.11
CA MET A 66 -9.03 -10.36 -9.07
C MET A 66 -8.12 -9.12 -9.12
N ARG A 67 -8.68 -7.91 -8.90
CA ARG A 67 -7.86 -6.69 -8.82
C ARG A 67 -6.98 -6.70 -7.57
N ILE A 68 -7.54 -7.06 -6.43
CA ILE A 68 -6.80 -7.17 -5.15
C ILE A 68 -5.74 -8.25 -5.23
N LEU A 69 -6.03 -9.40 -5.87
CA LEU A 69 -5.07 -10.48 -6.05
C LEU A 69 -3.88 -10.03 -6.92
N LYS A 70 -4.14 -9.28 -8.00
CA LYS A 70 -3.07 -8.68 -8.82
C LYS A 70 -2.22 -7.69 -8.03
N GLN A 71 -2.87 -6.85 -7.21
CA GLN A 71 -2.17 -5.90 -6.34
C GLN A 71 -1.29 -6.62 -5.30
N ARG A 72 -1.80 -7.69 -4.69
CA ARG A 72 -1.03 -8.54 -3.77
C ARG A 72 0.18 -9.18 -4.45
N LYS A 73 0.07 -9.62 -5.71
CA LYS A 73 1.18 -10.24 -6.45
C LYS A 73 2.27 -9.24 -6.86
N MET A 74 1.95 -7.94 -6.88
CA MET A 74 2.88 -6.88 -7.24
C MET A 74 3.75 -6.43 -6.06
N TYR A 75 3.25 -6.59 -4.83
CA TYR A 75 4.00 -6.38 -3.60
C TYR A 75 4.71 -7.66 -3.17
#